data_AF-A0A158IXX4-F1
#
_entry.id   AF-A0A158IXX4-F1
#
_cell.length_a   1.000
_cell.length_b   1.000
_cell.length_c   1.000
_cell.angle_alpha   90.00
_cell.angle_beta   90.00
_cell.angle_gamma   90.00
#
_symmetry.space_group_name_H-M   'P 1'
#
loop_
_entity.id
_entity.type
_entity.pdbx_description
1 polymer ?
#
loop_
_entity_poly.entity_id
_entity_poly.type
_entity_poly.pdbx_seq_one_letter_code
_entity_poly.pdbx_strand_id
1 'polypeptide(L)' 'MKKLVLICACLVWTGAAHAVDAAAPDATSSAASEPKTLKERLGDKASDEQRVDNCNVPVEQRGTKPRPDSCVH' A
#
# COMPACT_ATOMS: atom_id res chain seq x y z
N MET A 1 28.18 26.32 40.58
CA MET A 1 27.61 26.46 39.22
C MET A 1 28.72 26.26 38.20
N LYS A 2 28.90 25.00 37.75
CA LYS A 2 29.90 24.58 36.74
C LYS A 2 29.38 23.36 35.95
N LYS A 3 28.11 23.00 36.13
CA LYS A 3 27.47 21.83 35.53
C LYS A 3 26.66 22.30 34.32
N LEU A 4 27.31 22.74 33.25
CA LEU A 4 26.56 23.10 32.02
C LEU A 4 27.40 23.19 30.73
N VAL A 5 28.59 22.57 30.64
CA VAL A 5 29.42 22.68 29.42
C VAL A 5 30.05 21.34 28.97
N LEU A 6 29.56 20.18 29.42
CA LEU A 6 30.09 18.88 28.97
C LEU A 6 28.95 17.91 28.64
N ILE A 7 28.08 18.32 27.72
CA ILE A 7 27.17 17.42 26.99
C ILE A 7 27.49 17.59 25.51
N CYS A 8 28.63 17.05 25.09
CA CYS A 8 28.96 16.89 23.68
C CYS A 8 29.90 15.70 23.57
N ALA A 9 29.61 14.79 22.63
CA ALA A 9 30.29 13.53 22.34
C ALA A 9 29.94 12.35 23.26
N CYS A 10 28.87 11.63 22.92
CA CYS A 10 28.74 10.16 23.02
C CYS A 10 27.37 9.72 22.42
N LEU A 11 27.11 10.06 21.16
CA LEU A 11 25.95 9.55 20.42
C LEU A 11 26.39 9.12 19.02
N VAL A 12 27.16 8.04 18.94
CA VAL A 12 27.29 7.24 17.72
C VAL A 12 27.17 5.79 18.14
N TRP A 13 25.94 5.39 18.47
CA TRP A 13 25.58 3.97 18.58
C TRP A 13 25.21 3.48 17.19
N THR A 14 26.05 2.59 16.69
CA THR A 14 25.91 1.77 15.49
C THR A 14 24.56 1.05 15.45
N GLY A 15 23.82 1.27 14.36
CA GLY A 15 22.65 0.48 13.98
C GLY A 15 22.58 0.33 12.47
N ALA A 16 23.42 -0.54 11.90
CA ALA A 16 23.25 -1.01 10.53
C ALA A 16 22.11 -2.04 10.52
N ALA A 17 20.89 -1.58 10.28
CA ALA A 17 19.79 -2.44 9.91
C ALA A 17 19.75 -2.55 8.38
N HIS A 18 20.14 -3.70 7.87
CA HIS A 18 19.95 -4.08 6.48
C HIS A 18 18.45 -4.03 6.15
N ALA A 19 18.03 -3.06 5.35
CA ALA A 19 16.80 -3.19 4.57
C ALA A 19 17.18 -3.88 3.25
N VAL A 20 17.27 -5.21 3.27
CA VAL A 20 16.93 -5.99 2.09
C VAL A 20 15.44 -6.23 2.22
N ASP A 21 14.64 -5.57 1.40
CA ASP A 21 13.31 -6.06 1.13
C ASP A 21 12.96 -5.80 -0.33
N ALA A 22 12.21 -6.76 -0.84
CA ALA A 22 12.20 -7.23 -2.21
C ALA A 22 12.03 -6.17 -3.29
N ALA A 23 12.66 -6.44 -4.43
CA ALA A 23 12.15 -5.97 -5.72
C ALA A 23 10.68 -6.44 -5.83
N ALA A 24 9.74 -5.54 -5.53
CA ALA A 24 8.36 -5.70 -5.95
C ALA A 24 8.35 -5.74 -7.49
N PRO A 25 7.64 -6.67 -8.12
CA PRO A 25 7.52 -6.66 -9.57
C PRO A 25 6.86 -5.35 -9.97
N ASP A 26 7.53 -4.66 -10.89
CA ASP A 26 7.09 -3.53 -11.69
C ASP A 26 5.56 -3.39 -11.69
N ALA A 27 5.05 -2.56 -10.77
CA ALA A 27 3.70 -2.06 -10.86
C ALA A 27 3.71 -1.12 -12.05
N THR A 28 3.51 -1.71 -13.23
CA THR A 28 3.29 -1.00 -14.48
C THR A 28 2.35 0.14 -14.17
N SER A 29 2.88 1.36 -14.27
CA SER A 29 2.20 2.62 -14.01
C SER A 29 1.05 2.77 -15.01
N SER A 30 -0.01 2.01 -14.80
CA SER A 30 -1.31 2.28 -15.36
C SER A 30 -1.77 3.51 -14.62
N ALA A 31 -1.82 4.65 -15.32
CA ALA A 31 -2.30 5.93 -14.81
C ALA A 31 -3.34 5.72 -13.71
N ALA A 32 -2.89 5.76 -12.45
CA ALA A 32 -3.72 5.40 -11.33
C ALA A 32 -4.66 6.57 -11.16
N SER A 33 -5.93 6.41 -11.57
CA SER A 33 -6.97 7.37 -11.21
C SER A 33 -6.90 7.63 -9.72
N GLU A 34 -7.15 8.88 -9.34
CA GLU A 34 -7.09 9.29 -7.95
C GLU A 34 -7.98 8.37 -7.08
N PRO A 35 -7.49 7.96 -5.90
CA PRO A 35 -8.21 7.02 -5.05
C PRO A 35 -9.52 7.64 -4.57
N LYS A 36 -10.67 7.09 -5.01
CA LYS A 36 -11.99 7.59 -4.56
C LYS A 36 -12.21 7.27 -3.08
N THR A 37 -12.88 8.18 -2.38
CA THR A 37 -13.11 8.12 -0.94
C THR A 37 -14.21 7.11 -0.56
N LEU A 38 -14.30 6.77 0.73
CA LEU A 38 -15.22 5.75 1.26
C LEU A 38 -16.67 5.89 0.77
N LYS A 39 -17.20 7.11 0.72
CA LYS A 39 -18.60 7.33 0.33
C LYS A 39 -18.83 7.17 -1.16
N GLU A 40 -17.81 7.44 -1.98
CA GLU A 40 -17.84 7.21 -3.43
C GLU A 40 -17.72 5.72 -3.79
N ARG A 41 -17.19 4.92 -2.87
CA ARG A 41 -17.11 3.45 -2.97
C ARG A 41 -18.27 2.73 -2.29
N LEU A 42 -19.29 3.47 -1.85
CA LEU A 42 -20.47 2.91 -1.20
C LEU A 42 -21.47 2.43 -2.27
N GLY A 43 -21.22 1.24 -2.77
CA GLY A 43 -22.08 0.53 -3.72
C GLY A 43 -21.71 -0.94 -3.78
N ASP A 44 -22.31 -1.68 -4.70
CA ASP A 44 -21.99 -3.09 -4.90
C ASP A 44 -20.53 -3.29 -5.31
N LYS A 45 -19.92 -4.40 -4.88
CA LYS A 45 -18.51 -4.73 -5.17
C LYS A 45 -18.20 -4.78 -6.67
N ALA A 46 -19.17 -5.13 -7.51
CA ALA A 46 -19.01 -5.14 -8.96
C ALA A 46 -18.87 -3.72 -9.54
N SER A 47 -19.51 -2.72 -8.93
CA SER A 47 -19.50 -1.33 -9.40
C SER A 47 -18.26 -0.55 -8.92
N ASP A 48 -17.51 -1.07 -7.94
CA ASP A 48 -16.26 -0.44 -7.50
C ASP A 48 -15.16 -0.67 -8.56
N GLU A 49 -14.94 0.33 -9.40
CA GLU A 49 -13.90 0.30 -10.43
C GLU A 49 -12.47 0.17 -9.86
N GLN A 50 -12.29 0.59 -8.61
CA GLN A 50 -11.00 0.53 -7.91
C GLN A 50 -10.82 -0.77 -7.13
N ARG A 51 -11.74 -1.73 -7.27
CA ARG A 51 -11.59 -3.06 -6.69
C ARG A 51 -10.33 -3.74 -7.24
N VAL A 52 -9.57 -4.34 -6.33
CA VAL A 52 -8.28 -5.00 -6.60
C VAL A 52 -8.49 -6.43 -7.12
N ASP A 53 -9.34 -7.21 -6.46
CA ASP A 53 -9.60 -8.62 -6.76
C ASP A 53 -11.09 -8.91 -6.92
N ASN A 54 -11.46 -9.94 -7.69
CA ASN A 54 -12.85 -10.38 -7.90
C ASN A 54 -13.43 -11.15 -6.71
N CYS A 55 -12.83 -11.04 -5.52
CA CYS A 55 -13.41 -11.63 -4.34
C CYS A 55 -14.83 -11.09 -4.15
N ASN A 56 -15.79 -11.99 -3.92
CA ASN A 56 -17.21 -11.67 -3.75
C ASN A 56 -17.87 -10.96 -4.95
N VAL A 57 -17.28 -11.01 -6.15
CA VAL A 57 -17.92 -10.52 -7.38
C VAL A 57 -18.39 -11.69 -8.24
N PRO A 58 -19.71 -11.82 -8.52
CA PRO A 58 -20.24 -12.84 -9.42
C PRO A 58 -19.63 -12.76 -10.81
N VAL A 59 -19.38 -13.91 -11.46
CA VAL A 59 -18.70 -13.99 -12.77
C VAL A 59 -19.41 -13.15 -13.83
N GLU A 60 -20.75 -13.20 -13.86
CA GLU A 60 -21.59 -12.42 -14.78
C GLU A 60 -21.44 -10.90 -14.63
N GLN A 61 -21.00 -10.42 -13.46
CA GLN A 61 -20.83 -9.00 -13.16
C GLN A 61 -19.39 -8.52 -13.27
N ARG A 62 -18.47 -9.41 -13.68
CA ARG A 62 -17.07 -9.04 -13.88
C ARG A 62 -16.95 -8.28 -15.19
N GLY A 63 -16.51 -7.03 -15.09
CA GLY A 63 -16.15 -6.25 -16.28
C GLY A 63 -14.98 -6.87 -17.03
N THR A 64 -14.63 -6.27 -18.17
CA THR A 64 -13.55 -6.74 -19.06
C THR A 64 -12.15 -6.61 -18.48
N LYS A 65 -11.97 -5.80 -17.42
CA LYS A 65 -10.66 -5.61 -16.78
C LYS A 65 -10.26 -6.89 -16.02
N PRO A 66 -9.17 -7.57 -16.41
CA PRO A 66 -8.72 -8.76 -15.71
C PRO A 66 -8.31 -8.39 -14.29
N ARG A 67 -8.82 -9.15 -13.32
CA ARG A 67 -8.51 -9.02 -11.89
C ARG A 67 -8.39 -10.43 -11.31
N PRO A 68 -7.53 -10.66 -10.32
CA PRO A 68 -7.37 -11.96 -9.69
C PRO A 68 -8.64 -12.37 -8.95
N ASP A 69 -8.89 -13.67 -8.86
CA ASP A 69 -10.10 -14.22 -8.23
C ASP A 69 -9.89 -14.59 -6.76
N SER A 70 -8.63 -14.74 -6.36
CA SER A 70 -8.24 -15.03 -4.99
C SER A 70 -8.53 -13.85 -4.08
N CYS A 71 -9.19 -14.11 -2.97
CA CYS A 71 -9.29 -13.17 -1.86
C CYS A 71 -7.94 -13.12 -1.12
N VAL A 72 -7.16 -12.06 -1.30
CA VAL A 72 -5.92 -11.86 -0.54
C VAL A 72 -6.31 -11.35 0.86
N HIS A 73 -5.87 -12.04 1.91
CA HIS A 73 -6.17 -11.71 3.32
C HIS A 73 -5.00 -10.97 3.96
#